data_AF-A0A4Q9N4H3-F1
#
_entry.id   AF-A0A4Q9N4H3-F1
#
_cell.length_a   1.000
_cell.length_b   1.000
_cell.length_c   1.000
_cell.angle_alpha   90.00
_cell.angle_beta   90.00
_cell.angle_gamma   90.00
#
_symmetry.space_group_name_H-M   'P 1'
#
loop_
_entity.id
_entity.type
_entity.pdbx_description
1 polymer ?
#
loop_
_entity_poly.entity_id
_entity_poly.type
_entity_poly.pdbx_seq_one_letter_code
_entity_poly.pdbx_strand_id
1 'polypeptide(L)'
;MATRRRRLHSHGTSAAHWRRQPDNFLGGVATALADIPTLPQGVPPVPTNPPDFGDLPTVATGSSTVKTINGTPAPAQAPAKTEKNKCTPSPTKSLAPSATWTTCPYEVHDGKVNPDVRTLPDSPAAVDMSQAVLYNAIAFATKNTKANSQNAAEFIDTFFLAEDTAMNPNMNFGQQVRGPGKDHQMGTFTGILDMRAIVKVINAIAILKAAKSPDWTSARDKAMTDWMGSYASWLENSAIGKETASKTNNHVSFYVNQLAAAKMYLGDTQGAQTVLQNYFNNQFRDQVAASGEQPFEAVRTRPFHYRCFNLEAMITNAKLGDELGMNFWTVKSKYGANIQNALDYVMGVNPKGEDIGDIFPHVAAVAAAYGDPDGKYAAFLSKNAQDYTSQPFWFYDQSGALPNSPAGQSKRRRDLGIAVDKIANRDKALSGDISTVGTVAIDAVKAADAECPDVFNEVQQVELEVGLFVDCEQLKPYYELTVPVYPA
;
A
#
# COMPACT_ATOMS: atom_id res chain seq x y z
N MET A 1 68.59 21.61 12.09
CA MET A 1 69.22 20.50 11.35
C MET A 1 68.31 20.17 10.17
N ALA A 2 68.53 20.79 9.00
CA ALA A 2 69.34 20.29 7.88
C ALA A 2 68.69 19.08 7.17
N THR A 3 67.89 19.28 6.12
CA THR A 3 68.24 19.12 4.68
C THR A 3 68.89 17.79 4.29
N ARG A 4 68.26 17.01 3.39
CA ARG A 4 68.71 16.80 1.99
C ARG A 4 67.96 15.71 1.21
N ARG A 5 67.72 16.03 -0.07
CA ARG A 5 67.36 15.19 -1.23
C ARG A 5 68.54 14.37 -1.77
N ARG A 6 68.24 13.26 -2.46
CA ARG A 6 68.85 12.70 -3.72
C ARG A 6 67.94 11.52 -4.16
N ARG A 7 67.22 11.46 -5.30
CA ARG A 7 67.59 11.37 -6.75
C ARG A 7 68.80 10.45 -6.98
N LEU A 8 68.84 9.47 -7.89
CA LEU A 8 68.08 9.05 -9.09
C LEU A 8 68.62 7.66 -9.47
N HIS A 9 67.86 6.78 -10.13
CA HIS A 9 68.27 6.12 -11.39
C HIS A 9 67.08 5.44 -12.07
N SER A 10 67.02 5.70 -13.37
CA SER A 10 65.98 5.39 -14.35
C SER A 10 66.40 4.25 -15.27
N HIS A 11 65.46 3.42 -15.72
CA HIS A 11 65.33 2.76 -17.05
C HIS A 11 63.82 2.43 -17.14
N GLY A 12 63.00 2.71 -18.14
CA GLY A 12 63.16 3.02 -19.57
C GLY A 12 62.17 2.14 -20.35
N THR A 13 61.51 2.68 -21.40
CA THR A 13 60.57 2.06 -22.36
C THR A 13 59.09 1.95 -21.91
N SER A 14 58.06 2.25 -22.71
CA SER A 14 57.92 3.01 -23.96
C SER A 14 56.46 3.44 -24.09
N ALA A 15 56.21 4.69 -24.49
CA ALA A 15 54.88 5.19 -24.81
C ALA A 15 54.45 4.73 -26.21
N ALA A 16 53.21 4.24 -26.34
CA ALA A 16 52.53 4.13 -27.63
C ALA A 16 51.12 4.72 -27.50
N HIS A 17 50.91 5.80 -28.24
CA HIS A 17 49.63 6.43 -28.52
C HIS A 17 48.65 5.44 -29.16
N TRP A 18 47.42 5.38 -28.64
CA TRP A 18 46.26 4.97 -29.43
C TRP A 18 45.22 6.08 -29.44
N ARG A 19 44.99 6.55 -30.67
CA ARG A 19 43.99 7.52 -31.07
C ARG A 19 42.60 7.00 -30.72
N ARG A 20 41.77 7.86 -30.13
CA ARG A 20 40.30 7.70 -30.17
C ARG A 20 39.83 7.97 -31.60
N GLN A 21 39.20 6.98 -32.21
CA GLN A 21 38.19 7.20 -33.25
C GLN A 21 36.91 6.44 -32.87
N PRO A 22 35.75 6.92 -33.35
CA PRO A 22 34.46 6.71 -32.72
C PRO A 22 33.69 5.59 -33.42
N ASP A 23 33.04 4.70 -32.67
CA ASP A 23 32.05 3.80 -33.24
C ASP A 23 30.81 3.68 -32.36
N ASN A 24 29.76 4.33 -32.86
CA ASN A 24 28.35 3.97 -32.84
C ASN A 24 27.96 2.70 -32.06
N PHE A 25 27.32 2.90 -30.91
CA PHE A 25 26.24 2.04 -30.43
C PHE A 25 25.12 2.94 -29.87
N LEU A 26 24.43 3.62 -30.77
CA LEU A 26 23.06 4.08 -30.56
C LEU A 26 22.15 2.99 -31.14
N GLY A 27 21.38 2.32 -30.29
CA GLY A 27 20.43 1.32 -30.75
C GLY A 27 19.81 0.49 -29.64
N GLY A 28 18.75 1.01 -29.03
CA GLY A 28 17.67 0.17 -28.52
C GLY A 28 17.59 -0.04 -27.01
N VAL A 29 17.16 0.99 -26.26
CA VAL A 29 16.15 0.86 -25.19
C VAL A 29 15.43 2.20 -25.04
N ALA A 30 14.62 2.58 -26.02
CA ALA A 30 13.79 3.79 -25.94
C ALA A 30 12.56 3.66 -26.84
N THR A 31 11.67 2.71 -26.56
CA THR A 31 10.28 2.71 -27.07
C THR A 31 9.45 1.69 -26.28
N ALA A 32 8.82 2.13 -25.19
CA ALA A 32 7.63 1.50 -24.60
C ALA A 32 6.90 2.46 -23.65
N LEU A 33 6.73 3.73 -24.04
CA LEU A 33 5.82 4.68 -23.36
C LEU A 33 5.17 5.64 -24.39
N ALA A 34 4.84 5.13 -25.57
CA ALA A 34 4.05 5.85 -26.56
C ALA A 34 2.82 5.01 -26.86
N ASP A 35 1.69 5.39 -26.24
CA ASP A 35 0.35 5.41 -26.82
C ASP A 35 -0.67 5.58 -25.68
N ILE A 36 -0.89 6.83 -25.28
CA ILE A 36 -2.07 7.20 -24.49
C ILE A 36 -3.24 7.24 -25.48
N PRO A 37 -4.32 6.46 -25.30
CA PRO A 37 -5.48 6.54 -26.17
C PRO A 37 -6.11 7.93 -26.12
N THR A 38 -6.30 8.58 -27.27
CA THR A 38 -7.09 9.80 -27.37
C THR A 38 -8.57 9.50 -27.13
N LEU A 39 -9.20 10.25 -26.23
CA LEU A 39 -10.62 10.09 -25.90
C LEU A 39 -11.54 10.58 -27.04
N PRO A 40 -12.73 9.96 -27.22
CA PRO A 40 -13.75 10.45 -28.15
C PRO A 40 -14.24 11.86 -27.78
N GLN A 41 -14.36 12.74 -28.77
CA GLN A 41 -14.91 14.08 -28.57
C GLN A 41 -16.43 14.01 -28.34
N GLY A 42 -16.92 14.55 -27.22
CA GLY A 42 -18.37 14.70 -26.99
C GLY A 42 -18.88 14.67 -25.54
N VAL A 43 -18.07 15.01 -24.52
CA VAL A 43 -18.55 15.05 -23.12
C VAL A 43 -19.08 16.46 -22.77
N PRO A 44 -20.31 16.60 -22.27
CA PRO A 44 -20.85 17.90 -21.85
C PRO A 44 -20.12 18.45 -20.61
N PRO A 45 -20.09 19.79 -20.43
CA PRO A 45 -19.35 20.42 -19.33
C PRO A 45 -19.91 20.04 -17.96
N VAL A 46 -19.00 19.69 -17.04
CA VAL A 46 -19.29 19.38 -15.62
C VAL A 46 -19.47 20.69 -14.84
N PRO A 47 -20.42 20.78 -13.88
CA PRO A 47 -20.67 22.00 -13.11
C PRO A 47 -19.43 22.51 -12.36
N THR A 48 -19.17 23.81 -12.44
CA THR A 48 -17.98 24.49 -11.89
C THR A 48 -18.19 25.07 -10.49
N ASN A 49 -19.27 24.73 -9.79
CA ASN A 49 -19.54 25.32 -8.48
C ASN A 49 -18.86 24.47 -7.37
N PRO A 50 -18.01 25.09 -6.53
CA PRO A 50 -17.47 24.43 -5.35
C PRO A 50 -18.60 24.09 -4.35
N PRO A 51 -18.45 23.03 -3.53
CA PRO A 51 -19.39 22.76 -2.45
C PRO A 51 -19.38 23.90 -1.42
N ASP A 52 -20.56 24.21 -0.91
CA ASP A 52 -20.80 25.21 0.13
C ASP A 52 -20.19 24.72 1.46
N PHE A 53 -19.10 25.37 1.89
CA PHE A 53 -18.51 25.13 3.21
C PHE A 53 -19.23 26.03 4.22
N GLY A 54 -20.19 25.47 4.94
CA GLY A 54 -20.86 26.16 6.04
C GLY A 54 -19.86 26.71 7.07
N ASP A 55 -20.19 27.90 7.58
CA ASP A 55 -19.33 28.80 8.36
C ASP A 55 -18.44 28.13 9.43
N LEU A 56 -17.13 28.28 9.27
CA LEU A 56 -16.13 28.07 10.32
C LEU A 56 -16.09 29.31 11.25
N PRO A 57 -16.02 29.14 12.59
CA PRO A 57 -15.99 30.26 13.51
C PRO A 57 -14.66 31.05 13.42
N THR A 58 -14.78 32.36 13.17
CA THR A 58 -13.67 33.32 13.17
C THR A 58 -13.10 33.53 14.58
N VAL A 59 -11.81 33.27 14.76
CA VAL A 59 -11.04 33.67 15.96
C VAL A 59 -10.43 35.05 15.74
N ALA A 60 -10.70 35.96 16.67
CA ALA A 60 -10.22 37.33 16.66
C ALA A 60 -8.69 37.43 16.80
N THR A 61 -8.13 38.38 16.05
CA THR A 61 -6.72 38.78 16.10
C THR A 61 -6.37 39.43 17.45
N GLY A 62 -5.45 38.82 18.19
CA GLY A 62 -4.80 39.41 19.35
C GLY A 62 -3.27 39.42 19.17
N SER A 63 -2.68 40.61 19.09
CA SER A 63 -1.24 40.80 19.13
C SER A 63 -0.73 40.62 20.55
N SER A 64 0.32 39.82 20.77
CA SER A 64 1.13 39.94 21.99
C SER A 64 2.59 39.54 21.79
N THR A 65 3.42 40.26 22.53
CA THR A 65 4.87 40.41 22.42
C THR A 65 5.66 39.25 23.02
N VAL A 66 6.80 38.94 22.39
CA VAL A 66 7.79 37.99 22.87
C VAL A 66 8.42 38.48 24.19
N LYS A 67 8.38 37.64 25.22
CA LYS A 67 9.30 37.70 26.37
C LYS A 67 9.81 36.29 26.70
N THR A 68 11.13 36.12 26.56
CA THR A 68 11.91 35.03 27.15
C THR A 68 11.83 35.08 28.68
N ILE A 69 11.44 33.98 29.31
CA ILE A 69 11.56 33.78 30.77
C ILE A 69 12.38 32.52 31.02
N ASN A 70 13.53 32.70 31.68
CA ASN A 70 14.37 31.63 32.22
C ASN A 70 13.60 30.84 33.29
N GLY A 71 13.74 29.51 33.27
CA GLY A 71 13.02 28.60 34.14
C GLY A 71 13.45 28.62 35.62
N THR A 72 12.49 28.34 36.48
CA THR A 72 12.69 28.00 37.90
C THR A 72 12.27 26.52 38.08
N PRO A 73 13.01 25.67 38.80
CA PRO A 73 12.60 24.30 39.04
C PRO A 73 11.36 24.26 39.95
N ALA A 74 10.36 23.44 39.61
CA ALA A 74 9.20 23.21 40.46
C ALA A 74 9.59 22.46 41.75
N PRO A 75 8.98 22.78 42.90
CA PRO A 75 9.29 22.11 44.16
C PRO A 75 8.80 20.66 44.15
N ALA A 76 9.65 19.73 44.59
CA ALA A 76 9.29 18.34 44.82
C ALA A 76 8.19 18.25 45.89
N GLN A 77 7.01 17.76 45.49
CA GLN A 77 5.89 17.49 46.41
C GLN A 77 5.98 16.05 46.93
N ALA A 78 5.75 15.91 48.25
CA ALA A 78 5.77 14.67 49.00
C ALA A 78 4.76 13.62 48.47
N PRO A 79 5.00 12.31 48.67
CA PRO A 79 4.16 11.26 48.10
C PRO A 79 2.75 11.29 48.70
N ALA A 80 1.76 11.60 47.86
CA ALA A 80 0.36 11.53 48.21
C ALA A 80 -0.07 10.07 48.39
N LYS A 81 -0.86 9.83 49.44
CA LYS A 81 -1.46 8.53 49.77
C LYS A 81 -2.24 7.98 48.57
N THR A 82 -1.96 6.74 48.19
CA THR A 82 -2.61 6.00 47.11
C THR A 82 -4.07 5.70 47.45
N GLU A 83 -4.97 6.60 47.05
CA GLU A 83 -6.34 6.20 46.74
C GLU A 83 -6.31 5.31 45.50
N LYS A 84 -7.11 4.23 45.47
CA LYS A 84 -7.23 3.38 44.29
C LYS A 84 -7.75 4.23 43.12
N ASN A 85 -6.86 4.59 42.20
CA ASN A 85 -7.19 5.36 41.01
C ASN A 85 -8.24 4.60 40.20
N LYS A 86 -9.49 5.07 40.21
CA LYS A 86 -10.53 4.56 39.31
C LYS A 86 -10.36 5.25 37.97
N CYS A 87 -9.69 4.57 37.05
CA CYS A 87 -9.63 5.01 35.66
C CYS A 87 -11.02 4.97 35.04
N THR A 88 -11.31 5.93 34.16
CA THR A 88 -12.60 6.03 33.45
C THR A 88 -12.34 5.90 31.96
N PRO A 89 -13.24 5.26 31.19
CA PRO A 89 -13.10 5.17 29.74
C PRO A 89 -12.97 6.55 29.10
N SER A 90 -12.04 6.67 28.15
CA SER A 90 -11.87 7.87 27.33
C SER A 90 -12.90 7.91 26.17
N PRO A 91 -13.38 9.10 25.74
CA PRO A 91 -13.03 10.43 26.23
C PRO A 91 -13.75 10.73 27.54
N THR A 92 -12.98 11.14 28.55
CA THR A 92 -13.53 11.47 29.86
C THR A 92 -13.46 12.97 30.11
N LYS A 93 -14.56 13.53 30.61
CA LYS A 93 -14.60 14.91 31.11
C LYS A 93 -14.13 15.02 32.56
N SER A 94 -13.91 13.89 33.24
CA SER A 94 -13.67 13.83 34.68
C SER A 94 -12.24 13.46 35.08
N LEU A 95 -11.37 13.07 34.14
CA LEU A 95 -9.93 12.92 34.41
C LEU A 95 -9.15 14.10 33.83
N ALA A 96 -8.15 14.57 34.58
CA ALA A 96 -7.16 15.47 34.03
C ALA A 96 -6.41 14.76 32.88
N PRO A 97 -6.08 15.44 31.77
CA PRO A 97 -5.32 14.84 30.66
C PRO A 97 -4.00 14.19 31.09
N SER A 98 -3.40 14.64 32.19
CA SER A 98 -2.18 14.08 32.77
C SER A 98 -2.39 12.72 33.46
N ALA A 99 -3.62 12.37 33.87
CA ALA A 99 -3.91 11.10 34.53
C ALA A 99 -3.64 9.91 33.59
N THR A 100 -3.92 10.04 32.30
CA THR A 100 -3.62 9.03 31.28
C THR A 100 -2.13 8.67 31.25
N TRP A 101 -1.26 9.67 31.44
CA TRP A 101 0.20 9.50 31.35
C TRP A 101 0.86 9.14 32.69
N THR A 102 0.10 9.04 33.77
CA THR A 102 0.65 8.83 35.12
C THR A 102 0.04 7.64 35.85
N THR A 103 -1.28 7.44 35.74
CA THR A 103 -2.00 6.45 36.55
C THR A 103 -3.02 5.62 35.78
N CYS A 104 -3.43 6.04 34.58
CA CYS A 104 -4.51 5.41 33.82
C CYS A 104 -4.08 5.01 32.39
N PRO A 105 -3.46 3.83 32.21
CA PRO A 105 -3.12 3.33 30.89
C PRO A 105 -4.36 3.06 30.04
N TYR A 106 -4.21 3.17 28.72
CA TYR A 106 -5.22 2.70 27.78
C TYR A 106 -5.22 1.19 27.69
N GLU A 107 -6.42 0.63 27.53
CA GLU A 107 -6.64 -0.79 27.27
C GLU A 107 -7.18 -0.95 25.85
N VAL A 108 -6.75 -2.02 25.17
CA VAL A 108 -7.13 -2.28 23.79
C VAL A 108 -8.48 -2.97 23.78
N HIS A 109 -9.42 -2.38 23.04
CA HIS A 109 -10.73 -2.96 22.76
C HIS A 109 -10.90 -3.09 21.25
N ASP A 110 -10.64 -4.28 20.71
CA ASP A 110 -10.64 -4.52 19.27
C ASP A 110 -11.94 -4.05 18.59
N GLY A 111 -11.80 -3.33 17.47
CA GLY A 111 -12.91 -2.79 16.69
C GLY A 111 -13.65 -1.60 17.32
N LYS A 112 -13.24 -1.12 18.51
CA LYS A 112 -13.84 0.06 19.17
C LYS A 112 -12.91 1.26 19.09
N VAL A 113 -13.23 2.18 18.19
CA VAL A 113 -12.47 3.43 18.01
C VAL A 113 -12.63 4.33 19.24
N ASN A 114 -11.53 4.65 19.92
CA ASN A 114 -11.52 5.68 20.94
C ASN A 114 -11.60 7.07 20.26
N PRO A 115 -12.62 7.91 20.57
CA PRO A 115 -12.76 9.26 20.04
C PRO A 115 -11.54 10.18 20.20
N ASP A 116 -10.65 9.92 21.17
CA ASP A 116 -9.41 10.68 21.35
C ASP A 116 -8.51 10.67 20.11
N VAL A 117 -8.63 9.65 19.24
CA VAL A 117 -7.90 9.64 17.96
C VAL A 117 -8.20 10.89 17.13
N ARG A 118 -9.39 11.48 17.30
CA ARG A 118 -9.84 12.69 16.58
C ARG A 118 -9.23 13.98 17.12
N THR A 119 -8.46 13.93 18.21
CA THR A 119 -7.70 15.09 18.69
C THR A 119 -6.38 15.27 17.95
N LEU A 120 -5.99 14.31 17.11
CA LEU A 120 -4.79 14.36 16.29
C LEU A 120 -5.19 14.48 14.81
N PRO A 121 -4.62 15.44 14.05
CA PRO A 121 -4.99 15.64 12.66
C PRO A 121 -4.25 14.70 11.69
N ASP A 122 -3.20 14.00 12.16
CA ASP A 122 -2.16 13.44 11.30
C ASP A 122 -2.64 12.28 10.41
N SER A 123 -3.37 11.31 10.96
CA SER A 123 -3.85 10.15 10.18
C SER A 123 -4.87 10.56 9.11
N PRO A 124 -5.90 11.38 9.40
CA PRO A 124 -6.75 11.98 8.37
C PRO A 124 -5.96 12.80 7.34
N ALA A 125 -5.00 13.62 7.78
CA ALA A 125 -4.18 14.42 6.87
C ALA A 125 -3.35 13.56 5.90
N ALA A 126 -2.75 12.46 6.38
CA ALA A 126 -2.00 11.53 5.55
C ALA A 126 -2.89 10.88 4.47
N VAL A 127 -4.13 10.52 4.81
CA VAL A 127 -5.12 9.97 3.88
C VAL A 127 -5.56 11.00 2.85
N ASP A 128 -6.00 12.18 3.31
CA ASP A 128 -6.56 13.22 2.45
C ASP A 128 -5.51 13.80 1.50
N MET A 129 -4.31 14.07 2.00
CA MET A 129 -3.18 14.55 1.18
C MET A 129 -2.82 13.52 0.10
N SER A 130 -2.65 12.25 0.47
CA SER A 130 -2.29 11.20 -0.50
C SER A 130 -3.34 11.05 -1.61
N GLN A 131 -4.61 11.20 -1.25
CA GLN A 131 -5.72 11.16 -2.20
C GLN A 131 -5.76 12.40 -3.10
N ALA A 132 -5.57 13.59 -2.52
CA ALA A 132 -5.54 14.86 -3.23
C ALA A 132 -4.39 14.90 -4.25
N VAL A 133 -3.19 14.49 -3.85
CA VAL A 133 -2.01 14.43 -4.72
C VAL A 133 -2.26 13.51 -5.92
N LEU A 134 -2.81 12.31 -5.71
CA LEU A 134 -3.12 11.38 -6.80
C LEU A 134 -4.17 11.94 -7.77
N TYR A 135 -5.28 12.47 -7.27
CA TYR A 135 -6.33 13.00 -8.14
C TYR A 135 -5.88 14.24 -8.91
N ASN A 136 -5.09 15.12 -8.29
CA ASN A 136 -4.51 16.26 -9.00
C ASN A 136 -3.52 15.81 -10.10
N ALA A 137 -2.68 14.81 -9.83
CA ALA A 137 -1.78 14.26 -10.84
C ALA A 137 -2.53 13.64 -12.03
N ILE A 138 -3.57 12.84 -11.77
CA ILE A 138 -4.43 12.26 -12.83
C ILE A 138 -5.14 13.36 -13.62
N ALA A 139 -5.71 14.36 -12.95
CA ALA A 139 -6.37 15.49 -13.61
C ALA A 139 -5.39 16.26 -14.51
N PHE A 140 -4.17 16.51 -14.02
CA PHE A 140 -3.13 17.14 -14.83
C PHE A 140 -2.76 16.28 -16.05
N ALA A 141 -2.50 14.98 -15.87
CA ALA A 141 -2.10 14.11 -16.98
C ALA A 141 -3.19 13.95 -18.05
N THR A 142 -4.47 14.04 -17.67
CA THR A 142 -5.60 13.86 -18.59
C THR A 142 -6.11 15.16 -19.22
N LYS A 143 -5.97 16.30 -18.54
CA LYS A 143 -6.52 17.59 -18.98
C LYS A 143 -5.48 18.68 -19.19
N ASN A 144 -4.21 18.42 -18.86
CA ASN A 144 -3.10 19.36 -18.89
C ASN A 144 -3.39 20.67 -18.11
N THR A 145 -4.02 20.53 -16.95
CA THR A 145 -4.48 21.66 -16.12
C THR A 145 -3.38 22.15 -15.18
N LYS A 146 -2.88 23.37 -15.43
CA LYS A 146 -1.83 24.00 -14.61
C LYS A 146 -2.14 23.99 -13.11
N ALA A 147 -3.35 24.35 -12.71
CA ALA A 147 -3.75 24.40 -11.31
C ALA A 147 -3.61 23.04 -10.60
N ASN A 148 -3.94 21.93 -11.27
CA ASN A 148 -3.80 20.61 -10.65
C ASN A 148 -2.33 20.18 -10.51
N SER A 149 -1.48 20.51 -11.48
CA SER A 149 -0.03 20.31 -11.37
C SER A 149 0.55 21.08 -10.18
N GLN A 150 0.16 22.34 -10.01
CA GLN A 150 0.59 23.19 -8.89
C GLN A 150 0.10 22.65 -7.54
N ASN A 151 -1.19 22.29 -7.44
CA ASN A 151 -1.76 21.73 -6.21
C ASN A 151 -1.03 20.44 -5.78
N ALA A 152 -0.75 19.52 -6.72
CA ALA A 152 -0.02 18.30 -6.40
C ALA A 152 1.38 18.59 -5.86
N ALA A 153 2.09 19.55 -6.46
CA ALA A 153 3.40 19.98 -5.99
C ALA A 153 3.33 20.65 -4.61
N GLU A 154 2.34 21.50 -4.36
CA GLU A 154 2.13 22.19 -3.09
C GLU A 154 1.83 21.21 -1.95
N PHE A 155 0.92 20.26 -2.15
CA PHE A 155 0.65 19.23 -1.14
C PHE A 155 1.89 18.39 -0.80
N ILE A 156 2.70 18.04 -1.80
CA ILE A 156 3.96 17.32 -1.58
C ILE A 156 4.97 18.20 -0.83
N ASP A 157 5.09 19.47 -1.21
CA ASP A 157 5.99 20.40 -0.54
C ASP A 157 5.61 20.54 0.94
N THR A 158 4.36 20.85 1.24
CA THR A 158 3.87 21.02 2.62
C THR A 158 4.02 19.76 3.46
N PHE A 159 3.67 18.58 2.93
CA PHE A 159 3.65 17.38 3.76
C PHE A 159 5.04 16.73 3.92
N PHE A 160 5.94 16.86 2.95
CA PHE A 160 7.20 16.10 2.93
C PHE A 160 8.47 16.94 2.90
N LEU A 161 8.44 18.18 2.38
CA LEU A 161 9.68 18.86 1.97
C LEU A 161 9.91 20.22 2.64
N ALA A 162 8.85 20.95 2.98
CA ALA A 162 8.92 22.27 3.56
C ALA A 162 9.40 22.19 5.03
N GLU A 163 10.44 22.94 5.38
CA GLU A 163 11.11 22.84 6.69
C GLU A 163 10.17 23.06 7.89
N ASP A 164 9.12 23.86 7.72
CA ASP A 164 8.18 24.23 8.77
C ASP A 164 7.05 23.21 8.99
N THR A 165 6.78 22.37 8.00
CA THR A 165 5.56 21.54 7.94
C THR A 165 5.83 20.07 7.59
N ALA A 166 7.00 19.77 7.05
CA ALA A 166 7.37 18.43 6.62
C ALA A 166 7.28 17.41 7.76
N MET A 167 6.62 16.31 7.47
CA MET A 167 6.67 15.12 8.29
C MET A 167 8.07 14.51 8.24
N ASN A 168 8.63 14.17 9.40
CA ASN A 168 9.88 13.40 9.46
C ASN A 168 9.68 12.00 8.82
N PRO A 169 10.66 11.43 8.10
CA PRO A 169 10.52 10.17 7.36
C PRO A 169 10.53 8.93 8.27
N ASN A 170 9.62 8.84 9.22
CA ASN A 170 9.43 7.73 10.15
C ASN A 170 8.04 7.74 10.80
N MET A 171 7.62 6.59 11.36
CA MET A 171 6.38 6.47 12.15
C MET A 171 6.70 6.22 13.64
N ASN A 172 7.73 6.86 14.19
CA ASN A 172 8.18 6.61 15.57
C ASN A 172 7.08 6.80 16.63
N PHE A 173 6.06 7.62 16.35
CA PHE A 173 4.96 7.93 17.25
C PHE A 173 3.59 7.47 16.71
N GLY A 174 3.59 6.69 15.61
CA GLY A 174 2.36 6.21 14.99
C GLY A 174 1.57 5.30 15.93
N GLN A 175 0.27 5.57 16.07
CA GLN A 175 -0.66 4.82 16.92
C GLN A 175 -0.10 4.47 18.32
N GLN A 176 0.50 5.46 18.99
CA GLN A 176 0.94 5.36 20.37
C GLN A 176 -0.22 4.97 21.30
N VAL A 177 -0.03 3.92 22.09
CA VAL A 177 -0.96 3.55 23.17
C VAL A 177 -0.60 4.36 24.40
N ARG A 178 -1.47 5.31 24.78
CA ARG A 178 -1.20 6.23 25.90
C ARG A 178 -1.20 5.47 27.24
N GLY A 179 -0.25 5.81 28.10
CA GLY A 179 -0.11 5.20 29.43
C GLY A 179 1.12 5.68 30.19
N PRO A 180 1.29 5.26 31.45
CA PRO A 180 2.43 5.65 32.27
C PRO A 180 3.69 4.86 31.94
N GLY A 181 4.85 5.53 31.99
CA GLY A 181 6.15 4.88 31.81
C GLY A 181 6.72 5.00 30.41
N LYS A 182 7.93 4.46 30.23
CA LYS A 182 8.73 4.62 29.01
C LYS A 182 8.14 3.91 27.80
N ASP A 183 7.49 2.77 28.02
CA ASP A 183 6.93 1.93 26.95
C ASP A 183 5.75 2.59 26.23
N HIS A 184 5.15 3.60 26.86
CA HIS A 184 4.07 4.39 26.30
C HIS A 184 4.54 5.70 25.66
N GLN A 185 5.85 5.94 25.54
CA GLN A 185 6.39 7.18 24.93
C GLN A 185 6.60 7.07 23.42
N MET A 186 6.55 5.86 22.87
CA MET A 186 6.73 5.57 21.44
C MET A 186 5.44 5.03 20.83
N GLY A 187 5.37 5.11 19.50
CA GLY A 187 4.36 4.43 18.69
C GLY A 187 4.51 2.91 18.71
N THR A 188 3.61 2.24 18.02
CA THR A 188 3.58 0.78 17.91
C THR A 188 3.68 0.33 16.46
N PHE A 189 3.86 -0.97 16.23
CA PHE A 189 3.92 -1.56 14.88
C PHE A 189 2.70 -1.24 14.02
N THR A 190 1.56 -0.93 14.65
CA THR A 190 0.30 -0.62 13.98
C THR A 190 0.31 0.74 13.29
N GLY A 191 1.14 1.66 13.77
CA GLY A 191 1.27 3.02 13.24
C GLY A 191 1.71 3.07 11.79
N ILE A 192 2.39 2.03 11.28
CA ILE A 192 2.78 1.95 9.87
C ILE A 192 1.56 1.95 8.92
N LEU A 193 0.39 1.49 9.38
CA LEU A 193 -0.85 1.51 8.58
C LEU A 193 -1.33 2.93 8.25
N ASP A 194 -1.00 3.93 9.07
CA ASP A 194 -1.42 5.32 8.84
C ASP A 194 -0.75 5.92 7.59
N MET A 195 0.40 5.39 7.18
CA MET A 195 1.14 5.82 5.98
C MET A 195 0.91 4.91 4.75
N ARG A 196 0.01 3.91 4.83
CA ARG A 196 -0.25 2.97 3.72
C ARG A 196 -0.56 3.62 2.38
N ALA A 197 -1.13 4.83 2.39
CA ALA A 197 -1.48 5.57 1.19
C ALA A 197 -0.27 6.20 0.47
N ILE A 198 0.95 6.08 0.99
CA ILE A 198 2.18 6.56 0.34
C ILE A 198 2.37 6.00 -1.08
N VAL A 199 1.85 4.80 -1.35
CA VAL A 199 1.82 4.20 -2.70
C VAL A 199 1.08 5.12 -3.70
N LYS A 200 0.03 5.84 -3.26
CA LYS A 200 -0.67 6.83 -4.09
C LYS A 200 0.22 8.03 -4.40
N VAL A 201 1.00 8.51 -3.44
CA VAL A 201 1.96 9.61 -3.64
C VAL A 201 3.03 9.20 -4.66
N ILE A 202 3.59 8.00 -4.52
CA ILE A 202 4.60 7.46 -5.46
C ILE A 202 4.03 7.39 -6.89
N ASN A 203 2.81 6.86 -7.05
CA ASN A 203 2.14 6.81 -8.35
C ASN A 203 1.85 8.21 -8.91
N ALA A 204 1.40 9.14 -8.07
CA ALA A 204 1.16 10.52 -8.50
C ALA A 204 2.44 11.18 -9.01
N ILE A 205 3.56 10.98 -8.33
CA ILE A 205 4.87 11.46 -8.78
C ILE A 205 5.25 10.84 -10.12
N ALA A 206 5.07 9.52 -10.28
CA ALA A 206 5.32 8.85 -11.55
C ALA A 206 4.48 9.45 -12.69
N ILE A 207 3.20 9.75 -12.43
CA ILE A 207 2.29 10.41 -13.38
C ILE A 207 2.79 11.83 -13.73
N LEU A 208 3.15 12.64 -12.73
CA LEU A 208 3.65 14.00 -12.95
C LEU A 208 4.94 14.00 -13.79
N LYS A 209 5.85 13.06 -13.53
CA LYS A 209 7.08 12.87 -14.32
C LYS A 209 6.76 12.47 -15.76
N ALA A 210 5.91 11.47 -15.96
CA ALA A 210 5.52 10.99 -17.28
C ALA A 210 4.79 12.07 -18.10
N ALA A 211 3.92 12.85 -17.45
CA ALA A 211 3.20 13.97 -18.06
C ALA A 211 4.08 15.24 -18.23
N LYS A 212 5.36 15.19 -17.83
CA LYS A 212 6.30 16.32 -17.90
C LYS A 212 5.76 17.59 -17.22
N SER A 213 5.19 17.43 -16.03
CA SER A 213 4.72 18.55 -15.22
C SER A 213 5.85 19.58 -15.04
N PRO A 214 5.61 20.87 -15.34
CA PRO A 214 6.60 21.92 -15.11
C PRO A 214 6.79 22.19 -13.61
N ASP A 215 5.79 21.83 -12.79
CA ASP A 215 5.85 21.98 -11.34
C ASP A 215 6.55 20.78 -10.68
N TRP A 216 6.83 19.67 -11.39
CA TRP A 216 7.69 18.59 -10.89
C TRP A 216 9.17 18.83 -11.25
N THR A 217 9.81 19.74 -10.51
CA THR A 217 11.20 20.12 -10.74
C THR A 217 12.21 19.07 -10.31
N SER A 218 13.43 19.13 -10.86
CA SER A 218 14.54 18.25 -10.46
C SER A 218 14.94 18.40 -8.98
N ALA A 219 14.82 19.60 -8.43
CA ALA A 219 15.08 19.86 -7.01
C ALA A 219 14.06 19.12 -6.13
N ARG A 220 12.77 19.16 -6.49
CA ARG A 220 11.71 18.44 -5.78
C ARG A 220 11.84 16.93 -5.92
N ASP A 221 12.16 16.45 -7.12
CA ASP A 221 12.40 15.02 -7.35
C ASP A 221 13.55 14.52 -6.47
N LYS A 222 14.65 15.29 -6.37
CA LYS A 222 15.76 14.96 -5.48
C LYS A 222 15.33 14.95 -4.00
N ALA A 223 14.62 15.98 -3.54
CA ALA A 223 14.22 16.08 -2.13
C ALA A 223 13.27 14.92 -1.72
N MET A 224 12.31 14.57 -2.59
CA MET A 224 11.45 13.40 -2.35
C MET A 224 12.22 12.07 -2.43
N THR A 225 13.22 11.96 -3.30
CA THR A 225 14.13 10.80 -3.33
C THR A 225 14.87 10.65 -2.00
N ASP A 226 15.40 11.74 -1.45
CA ASP A 226 16.09 11.74 -0.16
C ASP A 226 15.13 11.37 1.00
N TRP A 227 13.90 11.92 1.01
CA TRP A 227 12.87 11.60 2.00
C TRP A 227 12.47 10.12 1.93
N MET A 228 12.16 9.61 0.74
CA MET A 228 11.77 8.23 0.53
C MET A 228 12.88 7.25 0.89
N GLY A 229 14.14 7.60 0.59
CA GLY A 229 15.32 6.80 0.98
C GLY A 229 15.45 6.69 2.50
N SER A 230 15.22 7.80 3.20
CA SER A 230 15.23 7.84 4.66
C SER A 230 14.09 7.01 5.26
N TYR A 231 12.88 7.10 4.67
CA TYR A 231 11.72 6.35 5.11
C TYR A 231 11.86 4.83 4.89
N ALA A 232 12.33 4.42 3.70
CA ALA A 232 12.61 3.02 3.40
C ALA A 232 13.67 2.44 4.36
N SER A 233 14.75 3.20 4.61
CA SER A 233 15.78 2.81 5.58
C SER A 233 15.21 2.69 6.99
N TRP A 234 14.32 3.59 7.41
CA TRP A 234 13.63 3.49 8.69
C TRP A 234 12.72 2.25 8.78
N LEU A 235 11.95 1.95 7.73
CA LEU A 235 11.11 0.73 7.67
C LEU A 235 11.94 -0.55 7.83
N GLU A 236 13.12 -0.63 7.22
CA GLU A 236 13.96 -1.83 7.27
C GLU A 236 14.73 -1.96 8.59
N ASN A 237 15.16 -0.84 9.17
CA ASN A 237 16.15 -0.86 10.25
C ASN A 237 15.59 -0.56 11.64
N SER A 238 14.47 0.16 11.74
CA SER A 238 13.86 0.53 13.02
C SER A 238 13.29 -0.69 13.75
N ALA A 239 13.16 -0.59 15.08
CA ALA A 239 12.53 -1.63 15.89
C ALA A 239 11.05 -1.82 15.48
N ILE A 240 10.32 -0.71 15.30
CA ILE A 240 8.91 -0.72 14.85
C ILE A 240 8.78 -1.39 13.48
N GLY A 241 9.62 -1.01 12.50
CA GLY A 241 9.60 -1.60 11.17
C GLY A 241 9.88 -3.10 11.16
N LYS A 242 10.89 -3.55 11.92
CA LYS A 242 11.21 -4.98 12.09
C LYS A 242 10.09 -5.75 12.78
N GLU A 243 9.43 -5.12 13.75
CA GLU A 243 8.28 -5.71 14.42
C GLU A 243 7.08 -5.84 13.48
N THR A 244 6.73 -4.80 12.71
CA THR A 244 5.64 -4.89 11.72
C THR A 244 5.95 -5.96 10.66
N ALA A 245 7.21 -6.06 10.22
CA ALA A 245 7.66 -7.07 9.26
C ALA A 245 7.53 -8.52 9.75
N SER A 246 7.44 -8.76 11.07
CA SER A 246 7.27 -10.10 11.66
C SER A 246 5.81 -10.50 11.88
N LYS A 247 4.85 -9.57 11.70
CA LYS A 247 3.42 -9.87 11.88
C LYS A 247 2.92 -10.82 10.80
N THR A 248 1.79 -11.47 11.07
CA THR A 248 1.21 -12.52 10.20
C THR A 248 -0.04 -12.06 9.43
N ASN A 249 -0.66 -10.96 9.86
CA ASN A 249 -1.91 -10.42 9.34
C ASN A 249 -1.70 -9.18 8.46
N ASN A 250 -2.76 -8.43 8.17
CA ASN A 250 -2.75 -7.25 7.29
C ASN A 250 -1.59 -6.26 7.52
N HIS A 251 -1.06 -6.12 8.74
CA HIS A 251 0.07 -5.26 9.06
C HIS A 251 1.31 -5.55 8.19
N VAL A 252 1.69 -6.82 8.05
CA VAL A 252 2.85 -7.18 7.20
C VAL A 252 2.55 -6.98 5.73
N SER A 253 1.31 -7.25 5.31
CA SER A 253 0.86 -7.05 3.93
C SER A 253 1.01 -5.57 3.51
N PHE A 254 0.66 -4.64 4.41
CA PHE A 254 0.84 -3.19 4.22
C PHE A 254 2.27 -2.71 4.41
N TYR A 255 3.06 -3.34 5.28
CA TYR A 255 4.50 -3.05 5.36
C TYR A 255 5.17 -3.33 4.01
N VAL A 256 4.86 -4.48 3.41
CA VAL A 256 5.44 -4.93 2.14
C VAL A 256 5.08 -3.98 1.00
N ASN A 257 3.83 -3.50 0.93
CA ASN A 257 3.44 -2.59 -0.16
C ASN A 257 4.17 -1.25 -0.09
N GLN A 258 4.38 -0.70 1.12
CA GLN A 258 5.08 0.56 1.33
C GLN A 258 6.56 0.40 0.98
N LEU A 259 7.21 -0.66 1.49
CA LEU A 259 8.63 -0.90 1.24
C LEU A 259 8.91 -1.20 -0.23
N ALA A 260 8.11 -2.05 -0.88
CA ALA A 260 8.29 -2.37 -2.29
C ALA A 260 8.08 -1.14 -3.18
N ALA A 261 7.02 -0.36 -2.95
CA ALA A 261 6.77 0.87 -3.71
C ALA A 261 7.89 1.90 -3.49
N ALA A 262 8.36 2.08 -2.26
CA ALA A 262 9.48 2.97 -1.95
C ALA A 262 10.77 2.54 -2.67
N LYS A 263 11.09 1.24 -2.69
CA LYS A 263 12.25 0.71 -3.43
C LYS A 263 12.12 0.92 -4.94
N MET A 264 10.94 0.70 -5.52
CA MET A 264 10.66 1.01 -6.93
C MET A 264 10.89 2.49 -7.23
N TYR A 265 10.39 3.38 -6.37
CA TYR A 265 10.59 4.83 -6.50
C TYR A 265 12.07 5.24 -6.48
N LEU A 266 12.86 4.59 -5.63
CA LEU A 266 14.31 4.81 -5.50
C LEU A 266 15.13 4.17 -6.64
N GLY A 267 14.48 3.45 -7.57
CA GLY A 267 15.13 2.71 -8.64
C GLY A 267 15.73 1.37 -8.23
N ASP A 268 15.50 0.92 -6.99
CA ASP A 268 15.89 -0.40 -6.48
C ASP A 268 14.83 -1.46 -6.85
N THR A 269 14.70 -1.74 -8.14
CA THR A 269 13.71 -2.71 -8.65
C THR A 269 14.00 -4.13 -8.17
N GLN A 270 15.27 -4.52 -8.07
CA GLN A 270 15.66 -5.84 -7.57
C GLN A 270 15.32 -6.03 -6.09
N GLY A 271 15.54 -5.00 -5.26
CA GLY A 271 15.13 -5.02 -3.86
C GLY A 271 13.61 -5.06 -3.72
N ALA A 272 12.88 -4.30 -4.54
CA ALA A 272 11.41 -4.38 -4.56
C ALA A 272 10.89 -5.77 -4.93
N GLN A 273 11.49 -6.41 -5.96
CA GLN A 273 11.18 -7.79 -6.32
C GLN A 273 11.42 -8.75 -5.16
N THR A 274 12.56 -8.61 -4.47
CA THR A 274 12.94 -9.46 -3.32
C THR A 274 11.94 -9.33 -2.18
N VAL A 275 11.54 -8.09 -1.82
CA VAL A 275 10.56 -7.83 -0.76
C VAL A 275 9.22 -8.51 -1.07
N LEU A 276 8.72 -8.38 -2.29
CA LEU A 276 7.45 -8.99 -2.69
C LEU A 276 7.54 -10.52 -2.75
N GLN A 277 8.60 -11.07 -3.33
CA GLN A 277 8.83 -12.51 -3.37
C GLN A 277 8.89 -13.10 -1.97
N ASN A 278 9.58 -12.45 -1.04
CA ASN A 278 9.67 -12.90 0.35
C ASN A 278 8.29 -12.93 1.02
N TYR A 279 7.45 -11.91 0.83
CA TYR A 279 6.09 -11.91 1.37
C TYR A 279 5.24 -13.06 0.81
N PHE A 280 5.24 -13.24 -0.51
CA PHE A 280 4.44 -14.28 -1.17
C PHE A 280 4.93 -15.71 -0.87
N ASN A 281 6.23 -15.90 -0.61
CA ASN A 281 6.83 -17.18 -0.23
C ASN A 281 6.78 -17.49 1.27
N ASN A 282 6.41 -16.52 2.11
CA ASN A 282 6.34 -16.68 3.56
C ASN A 282 4.94 -16.31 4.07
N GLN A 283 4.71 -15.06 4.51
CA GLN A 283 3.49 -14.67 5.22
C GLN A 283 2.21 -14.94 4.44
N PHE A 284 2.19 -14.68 3.13
CA PHE A 284 1.00 -14.94 2.30
C PHE A 284 0.55 -16.41 2.32
N ARG A 285 1.50 -17.35 2.50
CA ARG A 285 1.20 -18.80 2.46
C ARG A 285 0.17 -19.22 3.49
N ASP A 286 0.07 -18.49 4.59
CA ASP A 286 -0.87 -18.78 5.68
C ASP A 286 -2.06 -17.80 5.74
N GLN A 287 -2.03 -16.69 5.00
CA GLN A 287 -3.07 -15.65 5.11
C GLN A 287 -4.40 -16.02 4.46
N VAL A 288 -4.42 -16.98 3.52
CA VAL A 288 -5.63 -17.38 2.79
C VAL A 288 -5.84 -18.89 2.89
N ALA A 289 -6.89 -19.30 3.57
CA ALA A 289 -7.30 -20.70 3.71
C ALA A 289 -7.84 -21.28 2.39
N ALA A 290 -8.01 -22.60 2.31
CA ALA A 290 -8.51 -23.28 1.11
C ALA A 290 -9.87 -22.71 0.64
N SER A 291 -10.72 -22.29 1.57
CA SER A 291 -12.02 -21.67 1.28
C SER A 291 -11.95 -20.28 0.65
N GLY A 292 -10.80 -19.60 0.74
CA GLY A 292 -10.68 -18.17 0.54
C GLY A 292 -10.87 -17.33 1.82
N GLU A 293 -11.23 -17.95 2.95
CA GLU A 293 -11.23 -17.25 4.24
C GLU A 293 -9.82 -16.72 4.56
N GLN A 294 -9.76 -15.64 5.34
CA GLN A 294 -8.54 -15.02 5.86
C GLN A 294 -8.51 -15.16 7.38
N PRO A 295 -8.02 -16.28 7.95
CA PRO A 295 -8.20 -16.62 9.37
C PRO A 295 -7.70 -15.57 10.36
N PHE A 296 -6.53 -14.96 10.11
CA PHE A 296 -5.99 -13.90 10.95
C PHE A 296 -6.87 -12.63 10.98
N GLU A 297 -7.70 -12.42 9.95
CA GLU A 297 -8.65 -11.31 9.88
C GLU A 297 -10.05 -11.72 10.38
N ALA A 298 -10.41 -12.98 10.19
CA ALA A 298 -11.72 -13.52 10.52
C ALA A 298 -11.97 -13.67 12.03
N VAL A 299 -10.90 -13.82 12.81
CA VAL A 299 -10.93 -13.91 14.29
C VAL A 299 -11.18 -12.55 14.98
N ARG A 300 -11.11 -11.45 14.21
CA ARG A 300 -11.24 -10.07 14.69
C ARG A 300 -12.69 -9.70 14.97
N THR A 301 -12.90 -8.63 15.74
CA THR A 301 -14.28 -8.17 16.08
C THR A 301 -15.01 -7.49 14.93
N ARG A 302 -14.29 -7.06 13.90
CA ARG A 302 -14.80 -6.46 12.64
C ARG A 302 -14.30 -7.25 11.42
N PRO A 303 -14.67 -8.53 11.29
CA PRO A 303 -14.00 -9.44 10.38
C PRO A 303 -14.33 -9.16 8.91
N PHE A 304 -15.46 -8.53 8.55
CA PHE A 304 -15.71 -8.13 7.17
C PHE A 304 -14.75 -7.00 6.75
N HIS A 305 -14.61 -5.98 7.59
CA HIS A 305 -13.66 -4.89 7.39
C HIS A 305 -12.22 -5.39 7.26
N TYR A 306 -11.73 -6.20 8.20
CA TYR A 306 -10.34 -6.67 8.18
C TYR A 306 -10.03 -7.58 6.97
N ARG A 307 -10.99 -8.37 6.50
CA ARG A 307 -10.84 -9.14 5.24
C ARG A 307 -10.70 -8.23 4.02
N CYS A 308 -11.50 -7.16 3.93
CA CYS A 308 -11.36 -6.17 2.85
C CYS A 308 -10.03 -5.43 2.97
N PHE A 309 -9.66 -5.03 4.19
CA PHE A 309 -8.44 -4.30 4.47
C PHE A 309 -7.17 -5.09 4.08
N ASN A 310 -7.11 -6.38 4.38
CA ASN A 310 -6.00 -7.23 3.93
C ASN A 310 -6.04 -7.51 2.42
N LEU A 311 -7.24 -7.63 1.82
CA LEU A 311 -7.39 -7.72 0.35
C LEU A 311 -6.79 -6.49 -0.35
N GLU A 312 -7.00 -5.28 0.18
CA GLU A 312 -6.37 -4.06 -0.34
C GLU A 312 -4.85 -4.21 -0.44
N ALA A 313 -4.22 -4.69 0.63
CA ALA A 313 -2.77 -4.87 0.70
C ALA A 313 -2.27 -5.95 -0.25
N MET A 314 -2.93 -7.13 -0.27
CA MET A 314 -2.59 -8.23 -1.17
C MET A 314 -2.70 -7.84 -2.65
N ILE A 315 -3.80 -7.16 -3.02
CA ILE A 315 -4.02 -6.65 -4.38
C ILE A 315 -2.94 -5.63 -4.74
N THR A 316 -2.60 -4.73 -3.83
CA THR A 316 -1.54 -3.73 -4.06
C THR A 316 -0.18 -4.41 -4.29
N ASN A 317 0.19 -5.39 -3.47
CA ASN A 317 1.42 -6.17 -3.64
C ASN A 317 1.45 -6.91 -4.99
N ALA A 318 0.33 -7.50 -5.41
CA ALA A 318 0.23 -8.16 -6.71
C ALA A 318 0.36 -7.17 -7.88
N LYS A 319 -0.23 -5.97 -7.78
CA LYS A 319 -0.08 -4.89 -8.77
C LYS A 319 1.36 -4.40 -8.90
N LEU A 320 2.05 -4.19 -7.77
CA LEU A 320 3.48 -3.82 -7.76
C LEU A 320 4.34 -4.92 -8.38
N GLY A 321 4.01 -6.19 -8.12
CA GLY A 321 4.66 -7.32 -8.77
C GLY A 321 4.43 -7.35 -10.27
N ASP A 322 3.20 -7.11 -10.72
CA ASP A 322 2.84 -7.07 -12.14
C ASP A 322 3.65 -6.02 -12.91
N GLU A 323 3.79 -4.81 -12.34
CA GLU A 323 4.62 -3.73 -12.90
C GLU A 323 6.10 -4.15 -13.02
N LEU A 324 6.58 -4.97 -12.09
CA LEU A 324 7.94 -5.53 -12.10
C LEU A 324 8.08 -6.80 -12.95
N GLY A 325 7.04 -7.20 -13.70
CA GLY A 325 7.03 -8.39 -14.55
C GLY A 325 6.82 -9.71 -13.81
N MET A 326 6.39 -9.67 -12.54
CA MET A 326 6.13 -10.85 -11.71
C MET A 326 4.63 -11.10 -11.58
N ASN A 327 4.21 -12.36 -11.72
CA ASN A 327 2.80 -12.72 -11.62
C ASN A 327 2.44 -13.30 -10.25
N PHE A 328 2.25 -12.43 -9.25
CA PHE A 328 1.78 -12.87 -7.93
C PHE A 328 0.27 -13.12 -7.84
N TRP A 329 -0.51 -12.69 -8.83
CA TRP A 329 -1.94 -13.02 -8.91
C TRP A 329 -2.19 -14.54 -8.89
N THR A 330 -1.31 -15.29 -9.54
CA THR A 330 -1.43 -16.76 -9.62
C THR A 330 -0.79 -17.51 -8.45
N VAL A 331 -0.09 -16.81 -7.56
CA VAL A 331 0.53 -17.47 -6.39
C VAL A 331 -0.57 -17.96 -5.46
N LYS A 332 -0.39 -19.20 -5.01
CA LYS A 332 -1.28 -19.89 -4.09
C LYS A 332 -0.70 -19.89 -2.70
N SER A 333 -1.58 -19.77 -1.71
CA SER A 333 -1.29 -20.10 -0.33
C SER A 333 -0.92 -21.58 -0.20
N LYS A 334 -0.41 -22.02 0.95
CA LYS A 334 -0.12 -23.44 1.16
C LYS A 334 -1.38 -24.31 1.11
N TYR A 335 -2.55 -23.69 1.24
CA TYR A 335 -3.87 -24.32 1.14
C TYR A 335 -4.47 -24.29 -0.28
N GLY A 336 -3.73 -23.78 -1.27
CA GLY A 336 -4.13 -23.81 -2.68
C GLY A 336 -5.00 -22.65 -3.16
N ALA A 337 -5.31 -21.68 -2.28
CA ALA A 337 -6.13 -20.51 -2.58
C ALA A 337 -5.27 -19.29 -2.97
N ASN A 338 -5.78 -18.41 -3.80
CA ASN A 338 -5.12 -17.16 -4.19
C ASN A 338 -5.97 -15.92 -3.84
N ILE A 339 -5.53 -14.73 -4.29
CA ILE A 339 -6.22 -13.46 -4.05
C ILE A 339 -7.65 -13.47 -4.62
N GLN A 340 -7.89 -14.15 -5.75
CA GLN A 340 -9.23 -14.28 -6.31
C GLN A 340 -10.16 -15.08 -5.38
N ASN A 341 -9.68 -16.21 -4.85
CA ASN A 341 -10.44 -16.99 -3.87
C ASN A 341 -10.76 -16.18 -2.62
N ALA A 342 -9.80 -15.36 -2.15
CA ALA A 342 -10.02 -14.48 -1.01
C ALA A 342 -11.13 -13.46 -1.25
N LEU A 343 -11.14 -12.79 -2.41
CA LEU A 343 -12.24 -11.88 -2.75
C LEU A 343 -13.57 -12.63 -2.88
N ASP A 344 -13.56 -13.73 -3.64
CA ASP A 344 -14.77 -14.51 -3.91
C ASP A 344 -15.41 -14.93 -2.58
N TYR A 345 -14.62 -15.38 -1.60
CA TYR A 345 -15.11 -15.69 -0.26
C TYR A 345 -15.80 -14.47 0.41
N VAL A 346 -15.14 -13.31 0.45
CA VAL A 346 -15.69 -12.09 1.10
C VAL A 346 -17.00 -11.64 0.44
N MET A 347 -17.15 -11.76 -0.88
CA MET A 347 -18.39 -11.45 -1.58
C MET A 347 -19.58 -12.32 -1.13
N GLY A 348 -19.33 -13.54 -0.66
CA GLY A 348 -20.36 -14.45 -0.13
C GLY A 348 -20.67 -14.29 1.35
N VAL A 349 -19.86 -13.52 2.08
CA VAL A 349 -20.05 -13.31 3.52
C VAL A 349 -21.06 -12.21 3.78
N ASN A 350 -21.98 -12.43 4.72
CA ASN A 350 -22.84 -11.37 5.23
C ASN A 350 -22.00 -10.42 6.11
N PRO A 351 -21.97 -9.10 5.82
CA PRO A 351 -21.16 -8.13 6.57
C PRO A 351 -21.62 -7.90 8.01
N LYS A 352 -22.77 -8.44 8.44
CA LYS A 352 -23.30 -8.36 9.83
C LYS A 352 -23.32 -6.94 10.41
N GLY A 353 -23.65 -5.95 9.59
CA GLY A 353 -23.74 -4.53 9.99
C GLY A 353 -22.47 -3.73 9.77
N GLU A 354 -21.39 -4.35 9.30
CA GLU A 354 -20.23 -3.64 8.74
C GLU A 354 -20.53 -3.05 7.36
N ASP A 355 -19.74 -2.07 6.92
CA ASP A 355 -19.94 -1.38 5.65
C ASP A 355 -19.59 -2.29 4.47
N ILE A 356 -20.59 -2.64 3.66
CA ILE A 356 -20.39 -3.43 2.44
C ILE A 356 -19.57 -2.68 1.39
N GLY A 357 -19.52 -1.34 1.46
CA GLY A 357 -18.75 -0.50 0.56
C GLY A 357 -17.26 -0.77 0.56
N ASP A 358 -16.72 -1.30 1.67
CA ASP A 358 -15.30 -1.64 1.83
C ASP A 358 -14.83 -2.63 0.74
N ILE A 359 -15.70 -3.51 0.23
CA ILE A 359 -15.30 -4.52 -0.76
C ILE A 359 -15.28 -4.01 -2.21
N PHE A 360 -16.01 -2.93 -2.53
CA PHE A 360 -16.26 -2.54 -3.93
C PHE A 360 -15.00 -2.23 -4.74
N PRO A 361 -14.00 -1.49 -4.22
CA PRO A 361 -12.75 -1.25 -4.94
C PRO A 361 -11.99 -2.55 -5.25
N HIS A 362 -12.09 -3.54 -4.36
CA HIS A 362 -11.40 -4.82 -4.49
C HIS A 362 -12.07 -5.70 -5.56
N VAL A 363 -13.41 -5.67 -5.65
CA VAL A 363 -14.14 -6.34 -6.72
C VAL A 363 -13.73 -5.78 -8.09
N ALA A 364 -13.67 -4.46 -8.24
CA ALA A 364 -13.20 -3.82 -9.48
C ALA A 364 -11.75 -4.22 -9.82
N ALA A 365 -10.84 -4.21 -8.84
CA ALA A 365 -9.44 -4.57 -9.06
C ALA A 365 -9.23 -6.05 -9.42
N VAL A 366 -9.99 -6.98 -8.82
CA VAL A 366 -9.91 -8.42 -9.15
C VAL A 366 -10.58 -8.70 -10.48
N ALA A 367 -11.69 -8.04 -10.81
CA ALA A 367 -12.29 -8.13 -12.15
C ALA A 367 -11.28 -7.72 -13.24
N ALA A 368 -10.50 -6.65 -13.02
CA ALA A 368 -9.43 -6.27 -13.93
C ALA A 368 -8.34 -7.33 -14.08
N ALA A 369 -7.91 -7.94 -12.97
CA ALA A 369 -6.79 -8.87 -12.94
C ALA A 369 -7.16 -10.28 -13.44
N TYR A 370 -8.36 -10.78 -13.14
CA TYR A 370 -8.78 -12.15 -13.45
C TYR A 370 -9.82 -12.23 -14.57
N GLY A 371 -10.44 -11.10 -14.93
CA GLY A 371 -11.57 -11.04 -15.85
C GLY A 371 -12.88 -11.36 -15.14
N ASP A 372 -13.99 -11.17 -15.86
CA ASP A 372 -15.34 -11.48 -15.37
C ASP A 372 -16.15 -12.25 -16.43
N PRO A 373 -15.71 -13.46 -16.82
CA PRO A 373 -16.31 -14.20 -17.93
C PRO A 373 -17.79 -14.57 -17.67
N ASP A 374 -18.13 -14.85 -16.42
CA ASP A 374 -19.49 -15.26 -16.01
C ASP A 374 -20.31 -14.06 -15.48
N GLY A 375 -19.76 -12.85 -15.51
CA GLY A 375 -20.43 -11.62 -15.04
C GLY A 375 -20.64 -11.55 -13.53
N LYS A 376 -19.98 -12.39 -12.72
CA LYS A 376 -20.17 -12.46 -11.27
C LYS A 376 -19.78 -11.18 -10.56
N TYR A 377 -18.70 -10.51 -10.99
CA TYR A 377 -18.20 -9.30 -10.35
C TYR A 377 -19.08 -8.10 -10.70
N ALA A 378 -19.46 -7.96 -11.97
CA ALA A 378 -20.39 -6.95 -12.43
C ALA A 378 -21.79 -7.12 -11.80
N ALA A 379 -22.29 -8.36 -11.66
CA ALA A 379 -23.54 -8.65 -11.00
C ALA A 379 -23.52 -8.27 -9.51
N PHE A 380 -22.42 -8.57 -8.82
CA PHE A 380 -22.24 -8.17 -7.41
C PHE A 380 -22.22 -6.65 -7.24
N LEU A 381 -21.45 -5.93 -8.06
CA LEU A 381 -21.37 -4.47 -7.97
C LEU A 381 -22.70 -3.80 -8.32
N SER A 382 -23.33 -4.18 -9.44
CA SER A 382 -24.63 -3.62 -9.84
C SER A 382 -25.74 -3.84 -8.80
N LYS A 383 -25.71 -4.98 -8.08
CA LYS A 383 -26.64 -5.27 -6.99
C LYS A 383 -26.45 -4.35 -5.78
N ASN A 384 -25.21 -4.01 -5.43
CA ASN A 384 -24.90 -3.31 -4.18
C ASN A 384 -24.59 -1.81 -4.37
N ALA A 385 -24.25 -1.38 -5.59
CA ALA A 385 -23.96 0.00 -5.98
C ALA A 385 -24.38 0.20 -7.45
N GLN A 386 -25.63 0.64 -7.68
CA GLN A 386 -26.21 0.70 -9.04
C GLN A 386 -25.42 1.58 -10.02
N ASP A 387 -24.73 2.60 -9.51
CA ASP A 387 -23.95 3.57 -10.28
C ASP A 387 -22.43 3.29 -10.21
N TYR A 388 -22.02 2.06 -9.85
CA TYR A 388 -20.62 1.71 -9.57
C TYR A 388 -19.64 2.15 -10.66
N THR A 389 -20.02 2.13 -11.94
CA THR A 389 -19.14 2.53 -13.05
C THR A 389 -18.80 4.01 -13.06
N SER A 390 -19.56 4.84 -12.34
CA SER A 390 -19.29 6.27 -12.15
C SER A 390 -18.59 6.59 -10.83
N GLN A 391 -18.42 5.59 -9.96
CA GLN A 391 -17.77 5.77 -8.67
C GLN A 391 -16.25 5.86 -8.82
N PRO A 392 -15.55 6.66 -7.99
CA PRO A 392 -14.09 6.83 -8.13
C PRO A 392 -13.30 5.53 -8.05
N PHE A 393 -13.75 4.54 -7.27
CA PHE A 393 -13.07 3.25 -7.16
C PHE A 393 -13.09 2.44 -8.45
N TRP A 394 -14.00 2.74 -9.39
CA TRP A 394 -14.04 2.07 -10.69
C TRP A 394 -12.79 2.32 -11.52
N PHE A 395 -12.03 3.38 -11.20
CA PHE A 395 -10.67 3.59 -11.72
C PHE A 395 -9.75 2.38 -11.52
N TYR A 396 -10.01 1.49 -10.56
CA TYR A 396 -9.19 0.30 -10.35
C TYR A 396 -9.50 -0.86 -11.31
N ASP A 397 -10.59 -0.80 -12.08
CA ASP A 397 -10.89 -1.75 -13.15
C ASP A 397 -10.11 -1.37 -14.42
N GLN A 398 -8.82 -1.73 -14.48
CA GLN A 398 -7.91 -1.39 -15.57
C GLN A 398 -7.08 -2.60 -16.01
N SER A 399 -7.69 -3.57 -16.70
CA SER A 399 -6.96 -4.79 -17.13
C SER A 399 -5.72 -4.50 -17.99
N GLY A 400 -5.73 -3.39 -18.75
CA GLY A 400 -4.59 -2.96 -19.56
C GLY A 400 -3.36 -2.54 -18.75
N ALA A 401 -3.55 -2.16 -17.49
CA ALA A 401 -2.47 -1.82 -16.56
C ALA A 401 -1.87 -3.06 -15.85
N LEU A 402 -2.40 -4.26 -16.11
CA LEU A 402 -1.98 -5.51 -15.46
C LEU A 402 -1.59 -6.57 -16.51
N PRO A 403 -0.55 -6.32 -17.32
CA PRO A 403 -0.19 -7.20 -18.43
C PRO A 403 0.24 -8.62 -18.01
N ASN A 404 0.69 -8.82 -16.77
CA ASN A 404 1.11 -10.12 -16.26
C ASN A 404 0.03 -10.88 -15.50
N SER A 405 -1.11 -10.25 -15.23
CA SER A 405 -2.29 -10.85 -14.61
C SER A 405 -2.96 -11.92 -15.49
N PRO A 406 -3.79 -12.81 -14.93
CA PRO A 406 -4.52 -13.82 -15.71
C PRO A 406 -5.33 -13.25 -16.89
N ALA A 407 -6.03 -12.13 -16.70
CA ALA A 407 -6.77 -11.45 -17.75
C ALA A 407 -5.82 -10.82 -18.79
N GLY A 408 -4.75 -10.15 -18.33
CA GLY A 408 -3.73 -9.55 -19.18
C GLY A 408 -3.04 -10.58 -20.09
N GLN A 409 -2.62 -11.71 -19.51
CA GLN A 409 -2.00 -12.81 -20.26
C GLN A 409 -2.99 -13.47 -21.24
N SER A 410 -4.26 -13.64 -20.85
CA SER A 410 -5.28 -14.22 -21.73
C SER A 410 -5.54 -13.34 -22.94
N LYS A 411 -5.60 -12.01 -22.76
CA LYS A 411 -5.70 -11.04 -23.84
C LYS A 411 -4.47 -11.09 -24.74
N ARG A 412 -3.26 -11.09 -24.17
CA ARG A 412 -2.00 -11.20 -24.94
C ARG A 412 -1.94 -12.50 -25.76
N ARG A 413 -2.35 -13.64 -25.22
CA ARG A 413 -2.43 -14.91 -25.95
C ARG A 413 -3.44 -14.84 -27.09
N ARG A 414 -4.60 -14.22 -26.86
CA ARG A 414 -5.60 -14.00 -27.91
C ARG A 414 -5.08 -13.09 -29.01
N ASP A 415 -4.43 -11.98 -28.66
CA ASP A 415 -3.88 -11.03 -29.62
C ASP A 415 -2.73 -11.64 -30.44
N LEU A 416 -1.86 -12.43 -29.79
CA LEU A 416 -0.84 -13.24 -30.47
C LEU A 416 -1.48 -14.32 -31.35
N GLY A 417 -2.55 -14.98 -30.88
CA GLY A 417 -3.31 -15.94 -31.68
C GLY A 417 -3.90 -15.29 -32.93
N ILE A 418 -4.51 -14.12 -32.80
CA ILE A 418 -5.05 -13.33 -33.93
C ILE A 418 -3.91 -12.86 -34.85
N ALA A 419 -2.76 -12.45 -34.31
CA ALA A 419 -1.61 -12.04 -35.11
C ALA A 419 -1.01 -13.23 -35.87
N VAL A 420 -0.88 -14.38 -35.22
CA VAL A 420 -0.48 -15.66 -35.82
C VAL A 420 -1.52 -16.10 -36.84
N ASP A 421 -2.82 -15.97 -36.59
CA ASP A 421 -3.87 -16.26 -37.56
C ASP A 421 -3.85 -15.28 -38.73
N LYS A 422 -3.50 -14.00 -38.53
CA LYS A 422 -3.31 -13.02 -39.62
C LYS A 422 -2.06 -13.33 -40.45
N ILE A 423 -0.98 -13.81 -39.83
CA ILE A 423 0.23 -14.28 -40.52
C ILE A 423 -0.05 -15.60 -41.24
N ALA A 424 -0.70 -16.54 -40.56
CA ALA A 424 -1.10 -17.83 -41.08
C ALA A 424 -2.18 -17.70 -42.16
N ASN A 425 -3.05 -16.68 -42.14
CA ASN A 425 -3.96 -16.37 -43.25
C ASN A 425 -3.26 -15.65 -44.41
N ARG A 426 -2.07 -15.08 -44.18
CA ARG A 426 -1.15 -14.68 -45.26
C ARG A 426 -0.46 -15.89 -45.90
N ASP A 427 -0.19 -16.94 -45.12
CA ASP A 427 0.46 -18.17 -45.59
C ASP A 427 -0.52 -19.29 -46.01
N LYS A 428 -1.80 -19.26 -45.59
CA LYS A 428 -2.87 -20.22 -45.94
C LYS A 428 -3.44 -20.03 -47.35
N ALA A 429 -2.78 -19.22 -48.19
CA ALA A 429 -2.79 -19.46 -49.63
C ALA A 429 -2.09 -20.79 -50.00
N LEU A 430 -1.43 -21.48 -49.05
CA LEU A 430 -0.98 -22.86 -49.18
C LEU A 430 -1.27 -23.69 -47.89
N SER A 431 -2.16 -24.69 -48.04
CA SER A 431 -2.38 -25.88 -47.18
C SER A 431 -2.99 -25.76 -45.76
N GLY A 432 -4.25 -26.23 -45.63
CA GLY A 432 -4.70 -27.44 -44.91
C GLY A 432 -4.48 -27.65 -43.40
N ASP A 433 -5.58 -27.48 -42.63
CA ASP A 433 -6.07 -28.08 -41.35
C ASP A 433 -5.14 -28.71 -40.29
N ILE A 434 -5.50 -28.49 -39.00
CA ILE A 434 -5.61 -29.49 -37.92
C ILE A 434 -6.42 -28.95 -36.72
N SER A 435 -7.16 -29.85 -36.08
CA SER A 435 -8.18 -29.69 -35.03
C SER A 435 -7.69 -29.85 -33.58
N THR A 436 -8.45 -29.21 -32.66
CA THR A 436 -8.82 -29.58 -31.27
C THR A 436 -7.74 -29.82 -30.20
N VAL A 437 -7.86 -29.08 -29.09
CA VAL A 437 -7.25 -29.40 -27.78
C VAL A 437 -8.34 -29.41 -26.71
N GLY A 438 -8.31 -30.47 -25.88
CA GLY A 438 -9.34 -30.86 -24.92
C GLY A 438 -9.38 -30.04 -23.63
N THR A 439 -10.53 -30.17 -22.98
CA THR A 439 -10.90 -29.67 -21.66
C THR A 439 -10.11 -30.37 -20.55
N VAL A 440 -9.52 -29.58 -19.65
CA VAL A 440 -8.88 -30.06 -18.42
C VAL A 440 -9.92 -30.12 -17.31
N ALA A 441 -10.08 -31.29 -16.70
CA ALA A 441 -10.94 -31.49 -15.53
C ALA A 441 -10.34 -30.80 -14.29
N ILE A 442 -11.21 -30.15 -13.52
CA ILE A 442 -10.88 -29.52 -12.24
C ILE A 442 -11.04 -30.60 -11.17
N ASP A 443 -9.94 -31.17 -10.69
CA ASP A 443 -9.99 -32.11 -9.57
C ASP A 443 -10.35 -31.38 -8.27
N ALA A 444 -11.30 -31.93 -7.53
CA ALA A 444 -11.67 -31.47 -6.21
C ALA A 444 -10.46 -31.59 -5.26
N VAL A 445 -9.96 -30.45 -4.79
CA VAL A 445 -8.92 -30.39 -3.76
C VAL A 445 -9.52 -31.00 -2.49
N LYS A 446 -9.03 -32.20 -2.11
CA LYS A 446 -9.26 -32.74 -0.77
C LYS A 446 -8.78 -31.71 0.24
N ALA A 447 -9.60 -31.39 1.23
CA ALA A 447 -9.17 -30.62 2.39
C ALA A 447 -7.92 -31.30 2.95
N ALA A 448 -6.76 -30.65 2.80
CA ALA A 448 -5.58 -31.02 3.55
C ALA A 448 -5.96 -30.92 5.03
N ASP A 449 -5.54 -31.88 5.85
CA ASP A 449 -5.70 -31.78 7.30
C ASP A 449 -5.31 -30.36 7.72
N ALA A 450 -6.21 -29.65 8.42
CA ALA A 450 -6.07 -28.24 8.72
C ALA A 450 -4.90 -28.00 9.67
N GLU A 451 -3.71 -27.99 9.09
CA GLU A 451 -2.46 -27.77 9.77
C GLU A 451 -2.35 -26.29 10.14
N CYS A 452 -1.85 -26.04 11.35
CA CYS A 452 -1.60 -24.70 11.85
C CYS A 452 -0.76 -23.89 10.85
N PRO A 453 -0.92 -22.55 10.83
CA PRO A 453 0.03 -21.67 10.18
C PRO A 453 1.48 -21.96 10.58
N ASP A 454 2.43 -21.80 9.64
CA ASP A 454 3.83 -22.21 9.82
C ASP A 454 4.49 -21.47 11.00
N VAL A 455 4.01 -20.26 11.31
CA VAL A 455 4.45 -19.44 12.45
C VAL A 455 4.33 -20.17 13.81
N PHE A 456 3.33 -21.05 13.97
CA PHE A 456 3.11 -21.76 15.24
C PHE A 456 4.09 -22.90 15.48
N ASN A 457 4.97 -23.20 14.52
CA ASN A 457 6.11 -24.09 14.74
C ASN A 457 7.17 -23.46 15.64
N GLU A 458 7.22 -22.13 15.72
CA GLU A 458 8.24 -21.38 16.47
C GLU A 458 7.67 -20.66 17.69
N VAL A 459 6.39 -20.25 17.65
CA VAL A 459 5.73 -19.50 18.73
C VAL A 459 4.37 -20.09 19.09
N GLN A 460 3.94 -19.93 20.33
CA GLN A 460 2.62 -20.41 20.78
C GLN A 460 1.47 -19.49 20.37
N GLN A 461 1.75 -18.20 20.29
CA GLN A 461 0.77 -17.16 19.98
C GLN A 461 1.41 -16.11 19.07
N VAL A 462 0.58 -15.49 18.22
CA VAL A 462 0.96 -14.35 17.39
C VAL A 462 0.11 -13.14 17.74
N GLU A 463 0.71 -11.97 17.71
CA GLU A 463 0.03 -10.71 17.98
C GLU A 463 -0.56 -10.14 16.68
N LEU A 464 -1.88 -9.90 16.66
CA LEU A 464 -2.60 -9.34 15.51
C LEU A 464 -2.84 -7.83 15.64
N GLU A 465 -2.96 -7.37 16.89
CA GLU A 465 -2.93 -5.96 17.30
C GLU A 465 -2.27 -5.83 18.65
N VAL A 466 -1.89 -4.61 19.04
CA VAL A 466 -1.30 -4.35 20.36
C VAL A 466 -2.13 -5.03 21.46
N GLY A 467 -1.54 -6.00 22.15
CA GLY A 467 -2.19 -6.74 23.23
C GLY A 467 -3.26 -7.76 22.81
N LEU A 468 -3.48 -7.97 21.50
CA LEU A 468 -4.38 -8.97 20.95
C LEU A 468 -3.59 -10.13 20.35
N PHE A 469 -3.58 -11.24 21.07
CA PHE A 469 -2.88 -12.47 20.69
C PHE A 469 -3.86 -13.56 20.28
N VAL A 470 -3.45 -14.37 19.30
CA VAL A 470 -4.17 -15.58 18.90
C VAL A 470 -3.24 -16.78 18.83
N ASP A 471 -3.76 -17.96 19.15
CA ASP A 471 -3.09 -19.24 18.96
C ASP A 471 -3.69 -20.03 17.78
N CYS A 472 -3.09 -21.19 17.48
CA CYS A 472 -3.60 -22.05 16.43
C CYS A 472 -5.01 -22.59 16.72
N GLU A 473 -5.36 -22.90 17.97
CA GLU A 473 -6.69 -23.46 18.29
C GLU A 473 -7.80 -22.47 17.94
N GLN A 474 -7.58 -21.18 18.17
CA GLN A 474 -8.51 -20.11 17.81
C GLN A 474 -8.64 -19.93 16.28
N LEU A 475 -7.56 -20.16 15.52
CA LEU A 475 -7.56 -19.97 14.06
C LEU A 475 -8.02 -21.21 13.28
N LYS A 476 -7.81 -22.40 13.84
CA LYS A 476 -8.08 -23.69 13.18
C LYS A 476 -9.49 -23.81 12.57
N PRO A 477 -10.58 -23.40 13.24
CA PRO A 477 -11.92 -23.49 12.67
C PRO A 477 -12.08 -22.73 11.34
N TYR A 478 -11.33 -21.66 11.13
CA TYR A 478 -11.38 -20.87 9.89
C TYR A 478 -10.61 -21.54 8.74
N TYR A 479 -9.56 -22.31 9.03
CA TYR A 479 -8.84 -23.11 8.04
C TYR A 479 -9.61 -24.36 7.59
N GLU A 480 -10.49 -24.88 8.46
CA GLU A 480 -11.34 -26.05 8.18
C GLU A 480 -12.60 -25.73 7.38
N LEU A 481 -12.88 -24.44 7.11
CA LEU A 481 -14.02 -24.05 6.31
C LEU A 481 -13.90 -24.62 4.88
N THR A 482 -15.00 -25.18 4.38
CA THR A 482 -15.07 -25.64 3.00
C THR A 482 -15.21 -24.48 2.04
N VAL A 483 -14.72 -24.64 0.81
CA VAL A 483 -14.92 -23.68 -0.28
C VAL A 483 -16.42 -23.38 -0.43
N PRO A 484 -16.84 -22.10 -0.37
CA PRO A 484 -18.22 -21.76 -0.62
C PRO A 484 -18.60 -22.20 -2.04
N VAL A 485 -19.59 -23.09 -2.15
CA VAL A 485 -20.17 -23.45 -3.45
C VAL A 485 -21.13 -22.32 -3.82
N TYR A 486 -20.68 -21.37 -4.63
CA TYR A 486 -21.57 -20.37 -5.22
C TYR A 486 -22.49 -21.06 -6.24
N PRO A 487 -23.82 -20.91 -6.14
CA PRO A 487 -24.70 -21.35 -7.22
C PRO A 487 -24.33 -20.55 -8.48
N ALA A 488 -24.09 -21.27 -9.57
CA ALA A 488 -23.79 -20.74 -10.90
C ALA A 488 -24.92 -19.85 -11.45
#